data_AF-A0A2N5RFS9-F1
#
_entry.id   AF-A0A2N5RFS9-F1
#
_cell.length_a   1.000
_cell.length_b   1.000
_cell.length_c   1.000
_cell.angle_alpha   90.00
_cell.angle_beta   90.00
_cell.angle_gamma   90.00
#
_symmetry.space_group_name_H-M   'P 1'
#
loop_
_entity.id
_entity.type
_entity.pdbx_description
1 polymer ?
#
loop_
_entity_poly.entity_id
_entity_poly.type
_entity_poly.pdbx_seq_one_letter_code
_entity_poly.pdbx_strand_id
1 'polypeptide(L)'
;MSTYFSSQQAAEKAVKAVFQRMGTQVWGRSIADPLEELSRHFEIPEEIMDYALELDKAYIPTRYPDALPSGSPRSRYSRIEAERLVNYAEKIIRFCEDLLSRI
;
A
#
# COMPACT_ATOMS: atom_id res chain seq x y z
N MET A 1 12.42 2.62 -12.02
CA MET A 1 11.18 2.42 -11.25
C MET A 1 11.14 3.47 -10.15
N SER A 2 10.03 4.18 -9.95
CA SER A 2 9.93 5.15 -8.85
C SER A 2 9.83 4.41 -7.51
N THR A 3 10.47 4.93 -6.46
CA THR A 3 10.42 4.37 -5.10
C THR A 3 8.99 4.14 -4.65
N TYR A 4 8.12 5.09 -4.97
CA TYR A 4 6.69 5.06 -4.72
C TYR A 4 5.95 3.82 -5.28
N PHE A 5 6.13 3.50 -6.58
CA PHE A 5 5.51 2.32 -7.18
C PHE A 5 5.99 1.03 -6.51
N SER A 6 7.26 1.00 -6.10
CA SER A 6 7.84 -0.17 -5.41
C SER A 6 7.25 -0.31 -4.00
N SER A 7 7.05 0.79 -3.28
CA SER A 7 6.42 0.81 -1.95
C SER A 7 4.98 0.31 -1.98
N GLN A 8 4.16 0.82 -2.91
CA GLN A 8 2.77 0.38 -3.06
C GLN A 8 2.71 -1.12 -3.40
N GLN A 9 3.51 -1.57 -4.37
CA GLN A 9 3.55 -2.98 -4.77
C GLN A 9 4.04 -3.93 -3.67
N ALA A 10 4.95 -3.46 -2.80
CA ALA A 10 5.43 -4.24 -1.67
C ALA A 10 4.32 -4.44 -0.63
N ALA A 11 3.61 -3.37 -0.28
CA ALA A 11 2.46 -3.43 0.62
C ALA A 11 1.32 -4.30 0.06
N GLU A 12 0.97 -4.15 -1.23
CA GLU A 12 -0.06 -4.97 -1.91
C GLU A 12 0.25 -6.47 -1.79
N LYS A 13 1.50 -6.86 -2.03
CA LYS A 13 1.91 -8.27 -1.96
C LYS A 13 1.89 -8.82 -0.54
N ALA A 14 2.28 -8.02 0.45
CA ALA A 14 2.27 -8.43 1.85
C ALA A 14 0.84 -8.74 2.33
N VAL A 15 -0.12 -7.87 2.00
CA VAL A 15 -1.53 -8.10 2.35
C VAL A 15 -2.08 -9.34 1.62
N LYS A 16 -1.76 -9.51 0.34
CA LYS A 16 -2.16 -10.73 -0.41
C LYS A 16 -1.57 -12.01 0.16
N ALA A 17 -0.37 -11.97 0.73
CA ALA A 17 0.23 -13.13 1.39
C ALA A 17 -0.58 -13.59 2.61
N VAL A 18 -1.16 -12.65 3.38
CA VAL A 18 -2.08 -12.96 4.48
C VAL A 18 -3.30 -13.72 3.97
N PHE A 19 -3.95 -13.23 2.91
CA PHE A 19 -5.10 -13.92 2.31
C PHE A 19 -4.75 -15.29 1.76
N GLN A 20 -3.60 -15.41 1.10
CA GLN A 20 -3.11 -16.70 0.60
C GLN A 20 -2.91 -17.70 1.76
N ARG A 21 -2.40 -17.23 2.91
CA ARG A 21 -2.26 -18.05 4.13
C ARG A 21 -3.61 -18.49 4.70
N MET A 22 -4.63 -17.64 4.61
CA MET A 22 -6.01 -17.96 5.00
C MET A 22 -6.74 -18.86 3.98
N GLY A 23 -6.12 -19.20 2.86
CA GLY A 23 -6.72 -20.03 1.81
C GLY A 23 -7.70 -19.28 0.91
N THR A 24 -7.65 -17.95 0.87
CA THR A 24 -8.48 -17.12 -0.01
C THR A 24 -7.61 -16.32 -0.98
N GLN A 25 -8.23 -15.69 -1.97
CA GLN A 25 -7.53 -14.87 -2.95
C GLN A 25 -8.26 -13.56 -3.16
N VAL A 26 -7.52 -12.46 -3.04
CA VAL A 26 -8.04 -11.11 -3.26
C VAL A 26 -7.56 -10.55 -4.59
N TRP A 27 -8.49 -9.96 -5.33
CA TRP A 27 -8.28 -9.39 -6.65
C TRP A 27 -8.22 -7.86 -6.57
N GLY A 28 -7.50 -7.23 -7.51
CA GLY A 28 -7.33 -5.78 -7.53
C GLY A 28 -5.89 -5.34 -7.23
N ARG A 29 -5.70 -4.02 -7.24
CA ARG A 29 -4.42 -3.31 -7.01
C ARG A 29 -4.50 -2.32 -5.85
N SER A 30 -5.62 -2.30 -5.14
CA SER A 30 -5.84 -1.52 -3.92
C SER A 30 -5.23 -2.28 -2.75
N ILE A 31 -4.66 -1.57 -1.79
CA ILE A 31 -4.20 -2.10 -0.50
C ILE A 31 -5.31 -1.96 0.55
N ALA A 32 -6.11 -0.89 0.46
CA ALA A 32 -7.18 -0.60 1.41
C ALA A 32 -8.31 -1.63 1.36
N ASP A 33 -8.81 -1.99 0.17
CA ASP A 33 -9.96 -2.92 0.05
C ASP A 33 -9.65 -4.30 0.69
N PRO A 34 -8.49 -4.93 0.43
CA PRO A 34 -8.11 -6.15 1.12
C PRO A 34 -7.95 -5.98 2.65
N LEU A 35 -7.46 -4.83 3.12
CA LEU A 35 -7.37 -4.57 4.57
C LEU A 35 -8.75 -4.42 5.21
N GLU A 36 -9.70 -3.79 4.52
CA GLU A 36 -11.09 -3.67 4.97
C GLU A 36 -11.75 -5.05 5.09
N GLU A 37 -11.49 -5.95 4.13
CA GLU A 37 -11.92 -7.34 4.23
C GLU A 37 -11.25 -8.07 5.42
N LEU A 38 -9.94 -7.88 5.64
CA LEU A 38 -9.24 -8.46 6.80
C LEU A 38 -9.76 -7.93 8.14
N SER A 39 -10.28 -6.71 8.19
CA SER A 39 -10.84 -6.12 9.42
C SER A 39 -12.03 -6.89 9.98
N ARG A 40 -12.67 -7.74 9.17
CA ARG A 40 -13.72 -8.65 9.62
C ARG A 40 -13.20 -9.85 10.41
N HIS A 41 -11.91 -10.16 10.27
CA HIS A 41 -11.25 -11.32 10.86
C HIS A 41 -10.19 -10.94 11.90
N PHE A 42 -9.53 -9.79 11.74
CA PHE A 42 -8.48 -9.30 12.61
C PHE A 42 -8.69 -7.82 12.93
N GLU A 43 -8.19 -7.38 14.08
CA GLU A 43 -8.13 -5.96 14.38
C GLU A 43 -7.07 -5.29 13.50
N ILE A 44 -7.50 -4.38 12.64
CA ILE A 44 -6.62 -3.55 11.80
C ILE A 44 -6.50 -2.19 12.48
N PRO A 45 -5.30 -1.76 12.90
CA PRO A 45 -5.11 -0.43 13.44
C PRO A 45 -5.50 0.64 12.39
N GLU A 46 -6.17 1.71 12.83
CA GLU A 46 -6.58 2.82 11.95
C GLU A 46 -5.38 3.40 11.19
N GLU A 47 -4.21 3.49 11.84
CA GLU A 47 -2.97 3.94 11.22
C GLU A 47 -2.54 3.09 10.00
N ILE A 48 -2.77 1.77 10.03
CA ILE A 48 -2.44 0.87 8.92
C ILE A 48 -3.39 1.12 7.74
N MET A 49 -4.67 1.39 8.02
CA MET A 49 -5.65 1.76 7.00
C MET A 49 -5.30 3.10 6.36
N ASP A 50 -4.94 4.10 7.16
CA ASP A 50 -4.51 5.42 6.66
C ASP A 50 -3.27 5.32 5.75
N TYR A 51 -2.29 4.49 6.13
CA TYR A 51 -1.11 4.24 5.31
C TYR A 51 -1.45 3.59 3.97
N ALA A 52 -2.39 2.64 3.96
CA ALA A 52 -2.86 1.99 2.75
C ALA A 52 -3.57 2.97 1.82
N LEU A 53 -4.47 3.79 2.36
CA LEU A 53 -5.18 4.82 1.60
C LEU A 53 -4.22 5.86 1.00
N GLU A 54 -3.21 6.30 1.75
CA GLU A 54 -2.18 7.23 1.24
C GLU A 54 -1.32 6.59 0.14
N LEU A 55 -0.96 5.31 0.28
CA LEU A 55 -0.26 4.57 -0.78
C LEU A 55 -1.15 4.40 -2.02
N ASP A 56 -2.44 4.12 -1.88
CA ASP A 56 -3.35 3.93 -3.02
C ASP A 56 -3.64 5.24 -3.77
N LYS A 57 -3.77 6.37 -3.06
CA LYS A 57 -3.94 7.71 -3.68
C LYS A 57 -2.77 8.09 -4.59
N ALA A 58 -1.55 7.80 -4.13
CA ALA A 58 -0.35 8.14 -4.88
C ALA A 58 -0.18 7.30 -6.18
N TYR A 59 -1.02 6.26 -6.38
CA TYR A 59 -0.91 5.31 -7.50
C TYR A 59 -1.47 5.91 -8.78
N ILE A 60 -2.39 6.87 -8.63
CA ILE A 60 -3.13 7.56 -9.70
C ILE A 60 -2.24 8.50 -10.55
N PRO A 61 -1.41 9.40 -9.99
CA PRO A 61 -0.57 10.32 -10.80
C PRO A 61 0.58 9.63 -11.56
N THR A 62 0.89 8.36 -11.28
CA THR A 62 1.90 7.61 -12.06
C THR A 62 1.35 6.98 -13.34
N ARG A 63 0.02 6.91 -13.50
CA ARG A 63 -0.64 6.29 -14.66
C ARG A 63 -1.37 7.29 -15.57
N TYR A 64 -1.74 8.46 -15.06
CA TYR A 64 -2.36 9.54 -15.86
C TYR A 64 -1.58 10.86 -15.70
N PRO A 65 -0.66 11.17 -16.62
CA PRO A 65 0.03 12.47 -16.65
C PRO A 65 -0.94 13.66 -16.77
N ASP A 66 -2.15 13.42 -17.26
CA ASP A 66 -3.17 14.43 -17.58
C ASP A 66 -3.85 15.03 -16.33
N ALA A 67 -3.70 14.41 -15.16
CA ALA A 67 -4.19 14.95 -13.89
C ALA A 67 -3.31 16.10 -13.35
N LEU A 68 -2.26 16.49 -14.09
CA LEU A 68 -1.26 17.48 -13.68
C LEU A 68 -1.21 18.65 -14.66
N PRO A 69 -1.37 19.91 -14.20
CA PRO A 69 -1.04 21.06 -15.02
C PRO A 69 0.49 21.14 -15.13
N SER A 70 1.05 20.66 -16.25
CA SER A 70 2.44 20.82 -16.70
C SER A 70 3.57 20.36 -15.74
N GLY A 71 4.48 19.51 -16.21
CA GLY A 71 5.73 19.13 -15.51
C GLY A 71 5.89 17.61 -15.29
N SER A 72 7.13 17.10 -15.31
CA SER A 72 7.40 15.65 -15.25
C SER A 72 6.98 15.03 -13.90
N PRO A 73 6.43 13.80 -13.86
CA PRO A 73 6.06 13.12 -12.61
C PRO A 73 7.23 12.96 -11.62
N ARG A 74 8.47 12.95 -12.13
CA ARG A 74 9.70 12.78 -11.35
C ARG A 74 10.07 14.02 -10.52
N SER A 75 9.54 15.20 -10.86
CA SER A 75 9.89 16.47 -10.21
C SER A 75 8.89 16.92 -9.14
N ARG A 76 7.83 16.14 -8.86
CA ARG A 76 6.76 16.53 -7.93
C ARG A 76 6.74 15.76 -6.61
N TYR A 77 7.35 14.57 -6.53
CA TYR A 77 7.56 13.92 -5.24
C TYR A 77 8.87 14.40 -4.65
N SER A 78 8.76 15.13 -3.53
CA SER A 78 9.92 15.47 -2.71
C SER A 78 10.55 14.20 -2.15
N ARG A 79 11.84 14.27 -1.84
CA ARG A 79 12.54 13.17 -1.15
C ARG A 79 11.83 12.78 0.15
N ILE A 80 11.28 13.77 0.86
CA ILE A 80 10.55 13.59 2.11
C ILE A 80 9.29 12.74 1.89
N GLU A 81 8.52 13.02 0.83
CA GLU A 81 7.33 12.22 0.50
C GLU A 81 7.71 10.80 0.09
N ALA A 82 8.78 10.63 -0.68
CA ALA A 82 9.26 9.30 -1.05
C ALA A 82 9.67 8.48 0.18
N GLU A 83 10.41 9.07 1.11
CA GLU A 83 10.81 8.42 2.38
C GLU A 83 9.59 8.08 3.24
N ARG A 84 8.60 8.97 3.32
CA ARG A 84 7.35 8.72 4.05
C ARG A 84 6.57 7.53 3.48
N LEU A 85 6.44 7.44 2.16
CA LEU A 85 5.70 6.34 1.51
C LEU A 85 6.45 4.99 1.63
N VAL A 86 7.78 5.02 1.65
CA VAL A 86 8.57 3.83 2.00
C VAL A 86 8.29 3.39 3.42
N ASN A 87 8.26 4.33 4.38
CA ASN A 87 7.96 4.01 5.77
C ASN A 87 6.57 3.39 5.93
N TYR A 88 5.56 3.93 5.25
CA TYR A 88 4.20 3.39 5.26
C TYR A 88 4.14 1.95 4.74
N ALA A 89 4.82 1.67 3.63
CA ALA A 89 4.90 0.31 3.11
C ALA A 89 5.60 -0.64 4.08
N GLU A 90 6.69 -0.20 4.73
CA GLU A 90 7.40 -0.97 5.74
C GLU A 90 6.49 -1.28 6.96
N LYS A 91 5.69 -0.32 7.41
CA LYS A 91 4.73 -0.51 8.51
C LYS A 91 3.67 -1.54 8.17
N ILE A 92 3.10 -1.48 6.97
CA ILE A 92 2.12 -2.46 6.49
C ILE A 92 2.74 -3.86 6.39
N ILE A 93 3.96 -3.97 5.85
CA ILE A 93 4.66 -5.26 5.74
C ILE A 93 4.87 -5.88 7.12
N ARG A 94 5.41 -5.12 8.08
CA ARG A 94 5.62 -5.62 9.46
C ARG A 94 4.32 -6.05 10.12
N PHE A 95 3.24 -5.28 9.92
CA PHE A 95 1.92 -5.67 10.39
C PHE A 95 1.47 -7.03 9.80
N CYS A 96 1.64 -7.22 8.49
CA CYS A 96 1.34 -8.50 7.84
C CYS A 96 2.24 -9.65 8.34
N GLU A 97 3.52 -9.41 8.57
CA GLU A 97 4.46 -10.40 9.13
C GLU A 97 4.03 -10.82 10.54
N ASP A 98 3.68 -9.85 11.40
CA ASP A 98 3.19 -10.11 12.74
C ASP A 98 1.89 -10.90 12.71
N LEU A 99 0.97 -10.58 11.79
CA LEU A 99 -0.28 -11.30 11.62
C LEU A 99 -0.04 -12.74 11.13
N LEU A 100 0.82 -12.93 10.12
CA LEU A 100 1.22 -14.25 9.60
C LEU A 100 1.89 -15.12 10.67
N SER A 101 2.64 -14.53 11.61
CA SER A 101 3.26 -15.28 12.71
C SER A 101 2.24 -15.87 13.69
N ARG A 102 1.00 -15.35 13.69
CA ARG A 102 -0.09 -15.75 14.58
C ARG A 102 -1.09 -16.71 13.93
N ILE A 103 -1.02 -16.93 12.61
CA ILE A 103 -1.97 -17.75 11.82
C ILE A 103 -1.31 -18.94 11.09
#